data_AF-Q8SWI7-F1
#
_entry.id   AF-Q8SWI7-F1
#
_cell.length_a   1.000
_cell.length_b   1.000
_cell.length_c   1.000
_cell.angle_alpha   90.00
_cell.angle_beta   90.00
_cell.angle_gamma   90.00
#
_symmetry.space_group_name_H-M   'P 1'
#
loop_
_entity.id
_entity.type
_entity.pdbx_description
1 polymer ?
#
loop_
_entity_poly.entity_id
_entity_poly.type
_entity_poly.pdbx_seq_one_letter_code
_entity_poly.pdbx_strand_id
1 'polypeptide(L)'
;MRESIFTGKIPISCPSEDIPWQMKCDIVRSDDKIEIRLIDTRDIFTFYFSTMSPSDFYVMKREQDIIVDYERFISVLVKMFHSLQGGKLRGLFSKETNKFLFVEKDEFRNIVRLELKFSKPDETHYKMYLGDMISRMESENVKLIKENGMLRDKCRSGEKELRDRIRYLEEETMVAQKKIDKLYKENEVLNEKGDTWRAEVDKLSSKAYDLEKENGRLQYELDKLRLQDVKNSGLIERAQKIEDESKTLREEVNTANEIIRKYSEEIAQMKSAMDGNEEASKDLRVSNKKYKSEIEDLKKKVKGMEEKTKRMKEDLRAKEARIKELEAENIGLVKKLENAQNVYSHFYSKNIENATSMNYSDNESIFSIAPESSPH
;
A
#
# COMPACT_ATOMS: atom_id res chain seq x y z
N MET A 1 28.35 -109.09 6.41
CA MET A 1 27.27 -108.11 6.11
C MET A 1 27.04 -108.08 4.60
N ARG A 2 25.80 -108.04 4.09
CA ARG A 2 25.54 -107.93 2.64
C ARG A 2 25.49 -106.47 2.23
N GLU A 3 26.40 -106.07 1.36
CA GLU A 3 26.46 -104.70 0.84
C GLU A 3 26.18 -104.70 -0.66
N SER A 4 25.22 -103.88 -1.09
CA SER A 4 24.95 -103.67 -2.52
C SER A 4 25.97 -102.66 -3.06
N ILE A 5 26.93 -103.13 -3.85
CA ILE A 5 28.02 -102.30 -4.40
C ILE A 5 27.69 -101.73 -5.79
N PHE A 6 26.70 -102.31 -6.48
CA PHE A 6 26.18 -101.78 -7.73
C PHE A 6 24.72 -102.19 -7.88
N THR A 7 23.87 -101.25 -8.29
CA THR A 7 22.51 -101.54 -8.75
C THR A 7 22.20 -100.60 -9.91
N GLY A 8 21.71 -101.16 -11.01
CA GLY A 8 21.34 -100.33 -12.15
C GLY A 8 20.95 -101.14 -13.37
N LYS A 9 20.29 -100.47 -14.31
CA LYS A 9 19.91 -101.10 -15.58
C LYS A 9 21.10 -101.08 -16.54
N ILE A 10 21.41 -102.22 -17.15
CA ILE A 10 22.50 -102.37 -18.12
C ILE A 10 21.94 -102.85 -19.47
N PRO A 11 22.45 -102.32 -20.59
CA PRO A 11 22.08 -102.81 -21.91
C PRO A 11 22.74 -104.18 -22.16
N ILE A 12 21.96 -105.13 -22.68
CA ILE A 12 22.41 -106.47 -23.03
C ILE A 12 22.05 -106.74 -24.49
N SER A 13 23.01 -107.23 -25.24
CA SER A 13 22.83 -107.69 -26.61
C SER A 13 22.79 -109.22 -26.62
N CYS A 14 21.66 -109.80 -27.01
CA CYS A 14 21.50 -111.25 -27.17
C CYS A 14 20.87 -111.53 -28.54
N PRO A 15 21.32 -112.56 -29.28
CA PRO A 15 20.66 -113.01 -30.51
C PRO A 15 19.25 -113.59 -30.29
N SER A 16 18.94 -114.00 -29.06
CA SER A 16 17.66 -114.61 -28.68
C SER A 16 16.67 -113.54 -28.21
N GLU A 17 15.44 -113.54 -28.75
CA GLU A 17 14.38 -112.58 -28.36
C GLU A 17 13.91 -112.73 -26.90
N ASP A 18 14.15 -113.90 -26.29
CA ASP A 18 13.78 -114.16 -24.90
C ASP A 18 14.51 -113.27 -23.89
N ILE A 19 15.74 -112.82 -24.20
CA ILE A 19 16.52 -111.96 -23.29
C ILE A 19 16.26 -110.50 -23.66
N PRO A 20 15.81 -109.65 -22.70
CA PRO A 20 15.52 -108.27 -23.01
C PRO A 20 16.81 -107.51 -23.35
N TRP A 21 16.68 -106.48 -24.19
CA TRP A 21 17.77 -105.59 -24.55
C TRP A 21 18.32 -104.78 -23.34
N GLN A 22 17.60 -104.78 -22.22
CA GLN A 22 18.00 -104.16 -20.96
C GLN A 22 17.62 -105.06 -19.77
N MET A 23 18.57 -105.33 -18.88
CA MET A 23 18.34 -106.05 -17.62
C MET A 23 18.80 -105.19 -16.45
N LYS A 24 18.20 -105.39 -15.27
CA LYS A 24 18.70 -104.81 -14.03
C LYS A 24 19.84 -105.68 -13.51
N CYS A 25 21.00 -105.09 -13.30
CA CYS A 25 22.13 -105.75 -12.68
C CYS A 25 22.29 -105.28 -11.23
N ASP A 26 22.31 -106.24 -10.31
CA ASP A 26 22.57 -106.02 -8.89
C ASP A 26 23.83 -106.81 -8.51
N ILE A 27 24.82 -106.12 -7.94
CA ILE A 27 26.05 -106.74 -7.43
C ILE A 27 26.05 -106.58 -5.92
N VAL A 28 26.05 -107.71 -5.22
CA VAL A 28 26.05 -107.78 -3.77
C VAL A 28 27.35 -108.41 -3.30
N ARG A 29 28.07 -107.68 -2.47
CA ARG A 29 29.24 -108.18 -1.76
C ARG A 29 28.79 -108.80 -0.44
N SER A 30 29.20 -110.03 -0.21
CA SER A 30 29.17 -110.68 1.11
C SER A 30 30.60 -110.82 1.62
N ASP A 31 30.76 -111.20 2.89
CA ASP A 31 32.08 -111.24 3.55
C ASP A 31 33.10 -112.12 2.79
N ASP A 32 32.66 -113.26 2.23
CA ASP A 32 33.54 -114.23 1.56
C ASP A 32 33.25 -114.45 0.06
N LYS A 33 32.34 -113.68 -0.54
CA LYS A 33 31.96 -113.86 -1.96
C LYS A 33 31.27 -112.65 -2.54
N ILE A 34 31.33 -112.51 -3.86
CA ILE A 34 30.45 -111.60 -4.59
C ILE A 34 29.35 -112.38 -5.30
N GLU A 35 28.19 -111.76 -5.40
CA GLU A 35 27.06 -112.26 -6.16
C GLU A 35 26.62 -111.19 -7.16
N ILE A 36 26.61 -111.55 -8.43
CA ILE A 36 26.16 -110.70 -9.53
C ILE A 36 24.84 -111.27 -10.02
N ARG A 37 23.78 -110.47 -10.03
CA ARG A 37 22.45 -110.85 -10.51
C ARG A 37 22.10 -110.03 -11.74
N LEU A 38 21.61 -110.67 -12.78
CA LEU A 38 21.01 -110.07 -13.96
C LEU A 38 19.53 -110.41 -13.98
N ILE A 39 18.68 -109.41 -13.73
CA ILE A 39 17.24 -109.55 -13.52
C ILE A 39 16.51 -108.95 -14.72
N ASP A 40 15.58 -109.71 -15.32
CA ASP A 40 14.70 -109.17 -16.36
C ASP A 40 13.73 -108.15 -15.71
N THR A 41 13.67 -106.94 -16.27
CA THR A 41 12.75 -105.91 -15.77
C THR A 41 11.30 -106.15 -16.17
N ARG A 42 11.03 -107.01 -17.16
CA ARG A 42 9.68 -107.42 -17.59
C ARG A 42 9.13 -108.53 -16.70
N ASP A 43 10.02 -109.41 -16.23
CA ASP A 43 9.68 -110.52 -15.34
C ASP A 43 10.71 -110.63 -14.21
N ILE A 44 10.31 -110.21 -13.01
CA ILE A 44 11.14 -110.22 -11.81
C ILE A 44 11.57 -111.63 -11.38
N PHE A 45 10.90 -112.68 -11.85
CA PHE A 45 11.27 -114.07 -11.57
C PHE A 45 12.32 -114.57 -12.57
N THR A 46 12.43 -113.97 -13.76
CA THR A 46 13.49 -114.35 -14.69
C THR A 46 14.78 -113.60 -14.35
N PHE A 47 15.69 -114.27 -13.65
CA PHE A 47 17.03 -113.76 -13.41
C PHE A 47 18.12 -114.81 -13.62
N TYR A 48 19.34 -114.33 -13.81
CA TYR A 48 20.55 -115.13 -13.86
C TYR A 48 21.49 -114.63 -12.78
N PHE A 49 22.29 -115.52 -12.20
CA PHE A 49 23.25 -115.11 -11.17
C PHE A 49 24.62 -115.74 -11.39
N SER A 50 25.64 -115.05 -10.91
CA SER A 50 27.03 -115.51 -10.90
C SER A 50 27.58 -115.24 -9.51
N THR A 51 27.86 -116.30 -8.76
CA THR A 51 28.58 -116.21 -7.49
C THR A 51 30.05 -116.51 -7.71
N MET A 52 30.91 -115.72 -7.09
CA MET A 52 32.35 -115.92 -7.17
C MET A 52 32.96 -115.70 -5.79
N SER A 53 33.59 -116.74 -5.27
CA SER A 53 34.45 -116.67 -4.08
C SER A 53 35.88 -116.29 -4.46
N PRO A 54 36.74 -115.91 -3.49
CA PRO A 54 38.16 -115.70 -3.74
C PRO A 54 38.84 -116.89 -4.43
N SER A 55 38.50 -118.12 -4.05
CA SER A 55 39.04 -119.34 -4.64
C SER A 55 38.64 -119.50 -6.12
N ASP A 56 37.36 -119.27 -6.44
CA ASP A 56 36.85 -119.32 -7.81
C ASP A 56 37.51 -118.24 -8.67
N PHE A 57 37.72 -117.06 -8.10
CA PHE A 57 38.41 -115.97 -8.77
C PHE A 57 39.83 -116.36 -9.18
N TYR A 58 40.61 -117.06 -8.37
CA TYR A 58 41.99 -117.45 -8.75
C TYR A 58 42.04 -118.46 -9.91
N VAL A 59 40.99 -119.26 -10.10
CA VAL A 59 40.85 -120.11 -11.28
C VAL A 59 40.58 -119.23 -12.51
N MET A 60 39.55 -118.38 -12.43
CA MET A 60 39.19 -117.44 -13.50
C MET A 60 40.36 -116.50 -13.85
N LYS A 61 41.13 -116.09 -12.84
CA LYS A 61 42.31 -115.22 -12.98
C LYS A 61 43.35 -115.85 -13.90
N ARG A 62 43.58 -117.17 -13.77
CA ARG A 62 44.49 -117.92 -14.63
C ARG A 62 43.90 -118.22 -16.00
N GLU A 63 42.60 -118.46 -16.10
CA GLU A 63 41.95 -118.79 -17.37
C GLU A 63 41.79 -117.58 -18.30
N GLN A 64 41.63 -116.39 -17.74
CA GLN A 64 41.39 -115.14 -18.48
C GLN A 64 42.55 -114.15 -18.38
N ASP A 65 43.73 -114.59 -17.93
CA ASP A 65 44.95 -113.79 -17.78
C ASP A 65 44.74 -112.46 -17.03
N ILE A 66 43.95 -112.50 -15.95
CA ILE A 66 43.66 -111.31 -15.12
C ILE A 66 44.87 -111.02 -14.23
N ILE A 67 45.34 -109.78 -14.21
CA ILE A 67 46.56 -109.40 -13.47
C ILE A 67 46.25 -108.99 -12.02
N VAL A 68 45.07 -108.43 -11.77
CA VAL A 68 44.67 -107.86 -10.47
C VAL A 68 44.36 -108.92 -9.41
N ASP A 69 44.42 -108.52 -8.13
CA ASP A 69 43.94 -109.32 -7.00
C ASP A 69 42.41 -109.26 -6.87
N TYR A 70 41.85 -110.06 -5.97
CA TYR A 70 40.40 -110.21 -5.83
C TYR A 70 39.68 -108.90 -5.46
N GLU A 71 40.21 -108.13 -4.50
CA GLU A 71 39.60 -106.87 -4.06
C GLU A 71 39.60 -105.81 -5.17
N ARG A 72 40.74 -105.66 -5.86
CA ARG A 72 40.83 -104.73 -6.98
C ARG A 72 40.01 -105.21 -8.18
N PHE A 73 39.88 -106.52 -8.38
CA PHE A 73 39.00 -107.08 -9.40
C PHE A 73 37.54 -106.65 -9.17
N ILE A 74 37.02 -106.74 -7.95
CA ILE A 74 35.64 -106.30 -7.64
C ILE A 74 35.44 -104.84 -8.04
N SER A 75 36.40 -103.98 -7.71
CA SER A 75 36.36 -102.56 -8.07
C SER A 75 36.41 -102.34 -9.59
N VAL A 76 37.23 -103.11 -10.31
CA VAL A 76 37.32 -103.06 -11.79
C VAL A 76 36.03 -103.58 -12.43
N LEU A 77 35.44 -104.64 -11.88
CA LEU A 77 34.19 -105.21 -12.34
C LEU A 77 33.04 -104.21 -12.24
N VAL A 78 32.89 -103.54 -11.10
CA VAL A 78 31.88 -102.48 -10.93
C VAL A 78 32.10 -101.35 -11.95
N LYS A 79 33.34 -100.95 -12.20
CA LYS A 79 33.67 -99.96 -13.25
C LYS A 79 33.32 -100.46 -14.66
N MET A 80 33.50 -101.74 -14.95
CA MET A 80 33.08 -102.34 -16.22
C MET A 80 31.56 -102.28 -16.38
N PHE A 81 30.79 -102.58 -15.33
CA PHE A 81 29.33 -102.44 -15.34
C PHE A 81 28.86 -100.99 -15.50
N HIS A 82 29.50 -100.01 -14.85
CA HIS A 82 29.23 -98.60 -15.16
C HIS A 82 29.61 -98.23 -16.60
N SER A 83 30.67 -98.82 -17.15
CA SER A 83 31.08 -98.60 -18.54
C SER A 83 30.09 -99.21 -19.54
N LEU A 84 29.39 -100.29 -19.17
CA LEU A 84 28.24 -100.82 -19.92
C LEU A 84 27.07 -99.84 -19.91
N GLN A 85 26.74 -99.25 -18.76
CA GLN A 85 25.67 -98.24 -18.66
C GLN A 85 25.99 -97.01 -19.51
N GLY A 86 27.26 -96.58 -19.50
CA GLY A 86 27.74 -95.46 -20.28
C GLY A 86 27.99 -95.77 -21.77
N GLY A 87 27.70 -96.98 -22.23
CA GLY A 87 27.83 -97.38 -23.64
C GLY A 87 29.26 -97.52 -24.17
N LYS A 88 30.28 -97.42 -23.30
CA LYS A 88 31.70 -97.62 -23.67
C LYS A 88 32.02 -99.09 -23.94
N LEU A 89 31.37 -99.98 -23.20
CA LEU A 89 31.41 -101.43 -23.41
C LEU A 89 30.03 -101.91 -23.85
N ARG A 90 29.99 -103.03 -24.56
CA ARG A 90 28.77 -103.78 -24.88
C ARG A 90 28.74 -105.10 -24.11
N GLY A 91 27.60 -105.39 -23.50
CA GLY A 91 27.36 -106.65 -22.82
C GLY A 91 26.74 -107.63 -23.80
N LEU A 92 27.41 -108.74 -24.10
CA LEU A 92 26.82 -109.84 -24.87
C LEU A 92 26.46 -110.97 -23.92
N PHE A 93 25.20 -111.40 -23.93
CA PHE A 93 24.76 -112.55 -23.14
C PHE A 93 24.37 -113.69 -24.06
N SER A 94 25.02 -114.84 -23.91
CA SER A 94 24.69 -116.05 -24.67
C SER A 94 23.84 -116.98 -23.82
N LYS A 95 22.60 -117.27 -24.27
CA LYS A 95 21.66 -118.17 -23.59
C LYS A 95 22.15 -119.62 -23.58
N GLU A 96 22.83 -120.05 -24.64
CA GLU A 96 23.29 -121.44 -24.78
C GLU A 96 24.42 -121.76 -23.81
N THR A 97 25.37 -120.84 -23.66
CA THR A 97 26.54 -121.04 -22.81
C THR A 97 26.37 -120.42 -21.41
N ASN A 98 25.30 -119.66 -21.19
CA ASN A 98 25.09 -118.77 -20.03
C ASN A 98 26.32 -117.90 -19.73
N LYS A 99 26.99 -117.40 -20.78
CA LYS A 99 28.18 -116.56 -20.65
C LYS A 99 27.81 -115.12 -20.92
N PHE A 100 28.31 -114.22 -20.09
CA PHE A 100 28.22 -112.78 -20.25
C PHE A 100 29.60 -112.23 -20.60
N LEU A 101 29.71 -111.57 -21.75
CA LEU A 101 30.95 -111.01 -22.27
C LEU A 101 30.90 -109.49 -22.22
N PHE A 102 31.94 -108.89 -21.67
CA PHE A 102 32.21 -107.47 -21.80
C PHE A 102 33.02 -107.25 -23.06
N VAL A 103 32.41 -106.62 -24.06
CA VAL A 103 33.04 -106.39 -25.36
C VAL A 103 33.28 -104.92 -25.60
N GLU A 104 34.52 -104.58 -25.88
CA GLU A 104 34.88 -103.28 -26.42
C GLU A 104 34.85 -103.34 -27.95
N LYS A 105 34.14 -102.38 -28.54
CA LYS A 105 34.09 -102.25 -29.99
C LYS A 105 35.32 -101.47 -30.45
N ASP A 106 36.12 -102.10 -31.29
CA ASP A 106 37.19 -101.46 -32.03
C ASP A 106 36.87 -101.52 -33.54
N GLU A 107 37.49 -100.67 -34.34
CA GLU A 107 37.22 -100.55 -35.79
C GLU A 107 37.56 -101.83 -36.55
N PHE A 108 38.57 -102.57 -36.06
CA PHE A 108 39.08 -103.77 -36.72
C PHE A 108 38.47 -105.07 -36.16
N ARG A 109 38.31 -105.17 -34.83
CA ARG A 109 37.80 -106.38 -34.19
C ARG A 109 37.24 -106.08 -32.80
N ASN A 110 36.16 -106.77 -32.44
CA ASN A 110 35.65 -106.77 -31.07
C ASN A 110 36.67 -107.39 -30.09
N ILE A 111 37.00 -106.68 -29.02
CA ILE A 111 37.90 -107.15 -27.96
C ILE A 111 37.07 -107.59 -26.76
N VAL A 112 37.20 -108.85 -26.35
CA VAL A 112 36.58 -109.37 -25.13
C VAL A 112 37.46 -108.99 -23.93
N ARG A 113 36.92 -108.17 -23.04
CA ARG A 113 37.63 -107.65 -21.85
C ARG A 113 37.48 -108.55 -20.62
N LEU A 114 36.34 -109.22 -20.50
CA LEU A 114 36.02 -110.12 -19.39
C LEU A 114 34.89 -111.05 -19.80
N GLU A 115 34.96 -112.29 -19.36
CA GLU A 115 33.91 -113.28 -19.48
C GLU A 115 33.43 -113.72 -18.10
N LEU A 116 32.12 -113.71 -17.88
CA LEU A 116 31.50 -114.21 -16.65
C LEU A 116 30.52 -115.33 -16.98
N LYS A 117 30.56 -116.39 -16.19
CA LYS A 117 29.63 -117.51 -16.32
C LYS A 117 28.47 -117.32 -15.35
N PHE A 118 27.26 -117.28 -15.89
CA PHE A 118 26.03 -117.19 -15.14
C PHE A 118 25.35 -118.56 -15.06
N SER A 119 24.55 -118.72 -14.02
CA SER A 119 23.71 -119.89 -13.78
C SER A 119 22.26 -119.46 -13.66
N LYS A 120 21.35 -120.36 -14.00
CA LYS A 120 19.92 -120.18 -13.70
C LYS A 120 19.68 -120.45 -12.21
N PRO A 121 18.84 -119.64 -11.54
CA PRO A 121 18.51 -119.81 -10.14
C PRO A 121 17.78 -121.12 -9.87
N ASP A 122 18.13 -121.75 -8.75
CA ASP A 122 17.32 -122.79 -8.14
C ASP A 122 16.32 -122.19 -7.14
N GLU A 123 15.45 -123.03 -6.57
CA GLU A 123 14.42 -122.61 -5.62
C GLU A 123 14.99 -121.86 -4.40
N THR A 124 16.18 -122.22 -3.93
CA THR A 124 16.83 -121.56 -2.79
C THR A 124 17.25 -120.14 -3.16
N HIS A 125 17.82 -119.94 -4.36
CA HIS A 125 18.15 -118.60 -4.86
C HIS A 125 16.90 -117.73 -5.02
N TYR A 126 15.79 -118.30 -5.49
CA TYR A 126 14.50 -117.59 -5.57
C TYR A 126 14.01 -117.12 -4.20
N LYS A 127 14.00 -118.02 -3.20
CA LYS A 127 13.56 -117.68 -1.83
C LYS A 127 14.41 -116.55 -1.24
N MET A 128 15.73 -116.61 -1.44
CA MET A 128 16.64 -115.58 -0.96
C MET A 128 16.45 -114.24 -1.67
N TYR A 129 16.32 -114.26 -3.01
CA TYR A 129 16.10 -113.05 -3.80
C TYR A 129 14.78 -112.35 -3.42
N LEU A 130 13.69 -113.11 -3.34
CA LEU A 130 12.38 -112.57 -2.99
C LEU A 130 12.35 -112.07 -1.55
N GLY A 131 12.97 -112.80 -0.60
CA GLY A 131 13.12 -112.34 0.78
C GLY A 131 13.88 -111.02 0.86
N ASP A 132 15.05 -110.92 0.22
CA ASP A 132 15.86 -109.69 0.17
C ASP A 132 15.08 -108.52 -0.48
N MET A 133 14.28 -108.79 -1.50
CA MET A 133 13.48 -107.79 -2.19
C MET A 133 12.31 -107.29 -1.32
N ILE A 134 11.55 -108.21 -0.72
CA ILE A 134 10.42 -107.89 0.16
C ILE A 134 10.90 -107.08 1.36
N SER A 135 11.96 -107.52 2.05
CA SER A 135 12.49 -106.80 3.21
C SER A 135 12.97 -105.39 2.88
N ARG A 136 13.57 -105.19 1.70
CA ARG A 136 13.94 -103.84 1.23
C ARG A 136 12.70 -102.98 0.97
N MET A 137 11.70 -103.52 0.26
CA MET A 137 10.46 -102.83 -0.02
C MET A 137 9.69 -102.46 1.26
N GLU A 138 9.62 -103.36 2.23
CA GLU A 138 8.98 -103.10 3.53
C GLU A 138 9.70 -101.98 4.29
N SER A 139 11.04 -102.01 4.33
CA SER A 139 11.85 -100.98 4.99
C SER A 139 11.67 -99.61 4.33
N GLU A 140 11.69 -99.55 3.00
CA GLU A 140 11.45 -98.32 2.23
C GLU A 140 10.02 -97.81 2.43
N ASN A 141 9.02 -98.70 2.41
CA ASN A 141 7.63 -98.32 2.62
C ASN A 141 7.42 -97.71 4.03
N VAL A 142 8.01 -98.29 5.07
CA VAL A 142 7.97 -97.73 6.44
C VAL A 142 8.62 -96.33 6.48
N LYS A 143 9.74 -96.13 5.80
CA LYS A 143 10.39 -94.81 5.70
C LYS A 143 9.48 -93.79 5.00
N LEU A 144 8.91 -94.17 3.87
CA LEU A 144 8.00 -93.31 3.09
C LEU A 144 6.74 -92.96 3.87
N ILE A 145 6.15 -93.91 4.61
CA ILE A 145 4.99 -93.65 5.47
C ILE A 145 5.31 -92.61 6.55
N LYS A 146 6.47 -92.76 7.22
CA LYS A 146 6.92 -91.80 8.24
C LYS A 146 7.16 -90.41 7.64
N GLU A 147 7.83 -90.35 6.50
CA GLU A 147 8.09 -89.10 5.79
C GLU A 147 6.79 -88.40 5.37
N ASN A 148 5.84 -89.15 4.82
CA ASN A 148 4.53 -88.64 4.42
C ASN A 148 3.75 -88.09 5.64
N GLY A 149 3.81 -88.78 6.78
CA GLY A 149 3.23 -88.31 8.04
C GLY A 149 3.81 -86.96 8.47
N MET A 150 5.15 -86.84 8.50
CA MET A 150 5.83 -85.58 8.85
C MET A 150 5.48 -84.45 7.88
N LEU A 151 5.37 -84.74 6.58
CA LEU A 151 5.00 -83.75 5.57
C LEU A 151 3.55 -83.27 5.77
N ARG A 152 2.61 -84.18 6.06
CA ARG A 152 1.21 -83.81 6.36
C ARG A 152 1.11 -82.91 7.57
N ASP A 153 1.85 -83.21 8.65
CA ASP A 153 1.83 -82.40 9.86
C ASP A 153 2.40 -81.00 9.62
N LYS A 154 3.50 -80.89 8.86
CA LYS A 154 4.07 -79.59 8.46
C LYS A 154 3.10 -78.77 7.60
N CYS A 155 2.41 -79.40 6.65
CA CYS A 155 1.39 -78.71 5.86
C CYS A 155 0.25 -78.22 6.77
N ARG A 156 -0.23 -79.05 7.68
CA ARG A 156 -1.32 -78.70 8.59
C ARG A 156 -0.95 -77.58 9.56
N SER A 157 0.28 -77.59 10.10
CA SER A 157 0.76 -76.51 10.96
C SER A 157 0.95 -75.21 10.18
N GLY A 158 1.58 -75.28 8.99
CA GLY A 158 1.78 -74.12 8.13
C GLY A 158 0.46 -73.47 7.69
N GLU A 159 -0.55 -74.27 7.32
CA GLU A 159 -1.88 -73.73 7.00
C GLU A 159 -2.55 -73.06 8.20
N LYS A 160 -2.36 -73.58 9.42
CA LYS A 160 -2.91 -72.96 10.63
C LYS A 160 -2.26 -71.61 10.89
N GLU A 161 -0.93 -71.54 10.82
CA GLU A 161 -0.16 -70.30 10.99
C GLU A 161 -0.55 -69.25 9.95
N LEU A 162 -0.72 -69.65 8.69
CA LEU A 162 -1.17 -68.74 7.62
C LEU A 162 -2.60 -68.24 7.88
N ARG A 163 -3.53 -69.11 8.29
CA ARG A 163 -4.89 -68.70 8.65
C ARG A 163 -4.93 -67.71 9.81
N ASP A 164 -4.13 -67.94 10.85
CA ASP A 164 -4.03 -67.05 12.00
C ASP A 164 -3.41 -65.70 11.60
N ARG A 165 -2.40 -65.72 10.70
CA ARG A 165 -1.79 -64.50 10.16
C ARG A 165 -2.76 -63.69 9.30
N ILE A 166 -3.55 -64.35 8.46
CA ILE A 166 -4.59 -63.70 7.64
C ILE A 166 -5.59 -63.00 8.56
N ARG A 167 -6.09 -63.68 9.59
CA ARG A 167 -7.06 -63.08 10.54
C ARG A 167 -6.51 -61.83 11.22
N TYR A 168 -5.26 -61.88 11.68
CA TYR A 168 -4.61 -60.72 12.30
C TYR A 168 -4.52 -59.53 11.33
N LEU A 169 -4.13 -59.78 10.07
CA LEU A 169 -4.01 -58.73 9.06
C LEU A 169 -5.38 -58.16 8.66
N GLU A 170 -6.43 -58.98 8.61
CA GLU A 170 -7.81 -58.53 8.39
C GLU A 170 -8.30 -57.62 9.53
N GLU A 171 -7.99 -57.98 10.78
CA GLU A 171 -8.30 -57.15 11.95
C GLU A 171 -7.57 -55.79 11.91
N GLU A 172 -6.26 -55.78 11.62
CA GLU A 172 -5.47 -54.55 11.45
C GLU A 172 -6.02 -53.68 10.32
N THR A 173 -6.37 -54.29 9.19
CA THR A 173 -6.95 -53.59 8.03
C THR A 173 -8.29 -52.95 8.38
N MET A 174 -9.15 -53.66 9.12
CA MET A 174 -10.42 -53.12 9.59
C MET A 174 -10.21 -51.92 10.53
N VAL A 175 -9.25 -51.99 11.44
CA VAL A 175 -8.92 -50.88 12.34
C VAL A 175 -8.38 -49.68 11.57
N ALA A 176 -7.50 -49.90 10.61
CA ALA A 176 -6.97 -48.86 9.73
C ALA A 176 -8.08 -48.19 8.91
N GLN A 177 -9.00 -48.98 8.34
CA GLN A 177 -10.14 -48.45 7.58
C GLN A 177 -11.03 -47.57 8.46
N LYS A 178 -11.36 -48.01 9.69
CA LYS A 178 -12.12 -47.19 10.65
C LYS A 178 -11.42 -45.87 10.98
N LYS A 179 -10.08 -45.86 11.05
CA LYS A 179 -9.31 -44.63 11.28
C LYS A 179 -9.36 -43.70 10.06
N ILE A 180 -9.25 -44.25 8.86
CA ILE A 180 -9.38 -43.52 7.60
C ILE A 180 -10.77 -42.87 7.49
N ASP A 181 -11.83 -43.61 7.78
CA ASP A 181 -13.21 -43.09 7.72
C ASP A 181 -13.43 -41.94 8.73
N LYS A 182 -12.83 -42.02 9.92
CA LYS A 182 -12.85 -40.92 10.90
C LYS A 182 -12.14 -39.68 10.36
N LEU A 183 -10.94 -39.84 9.81
CA LEU A 183 -10.18 -38.74 9.24
C LEU A 183 -10.91 -38.10 8.06
N TYR A 184 -11.57 -38.89 7.21
CA TYR A 184 -12.39 -38.33 6.11
C TYR A 184 -13.52 -37.45 6.64
N LYS A 185 -14.25 -37.89 7.67
CA LYS A 185 -15.31 -37.09 8.30
C LYS A 185 -14.76 -35.81 8.95
N GLU A 186 -13.64 -35.90 9.65
CA GLU A 186 -12.98 -34.72 10.23
C GLU A 186 -12.55 -33.72 9.15
N ASN A 187 -12.03 -34.22 8.02
CA ASN A 187 -11.61 -33.39 6.89
C ASN A 187 -12.81 -32.73 6.19
N GLU A 188 -13.94 -33.43 6.07
CA GLU A 188 -15.20 -32.87 5.56
C GLU A 188 -15.67 -31.70 6.43
N VAL A 189 -15.72 -31.88 7.75
CA VAL A 189 -16.07 -30.81 8.71
C VAL A 189 -15.10 -29.62 8.64
N LEU A 190 -13.80 -29.88 8.47
CA LEU A 190 -12.80 -28.82 8.30
C LEU A 190 -12.97 -28.06 6.98
N ASN A 191 -13.31 -28.75 5.89
CA ASN A 191 -13.60 -28.11 4.62
C ASN A 191 -14.84 -27.23 4.70
N GLU A 192 -15.93 -27.69 5.30
CA GLU A 192 -17.13 -26.88 5.54
C GLU A 192 -16.83 -25.63 6.37
N LYS A 193 -16.01 -25.78 7.41
CA LYS A 193 -15.50 -24.61 8.16
C LYS A 193 -14.68 -23.70 7.27
N GLY A 194 -13.78 -24.24 6.45
CA GLY A 194 -13.01 -23.45 5.48
C GLY A 194 -13.89 -22.66 4.52
N ASP A 195 -14.99 -23.24 4.03
CA ASP A 195 -15.96 -22.57 3.16
C ASP A 195 -16.70 -21.44 3.87
N THR A 196 -17.12 -21.67 5.12
CA THR A 196 -17.79 -20.62 5.92
C THR A 196 -16.84 -19.45 6.22
N TRP A 197 -15.58 -19.73 6.56
CA TRP A 197 -14.56 -18.69 6.73
C TRP A 197 -14.28 -17.91 5.45
N ARG A 198 -14.18 -18.59 4.29
CA ARG A 198 -14.02 -17.93 2.98
C ARG A 198 -15.19 -16.99 2.68
N ALA A 199 -16.41 -17.47 2.86
CA ALA A 199 -17.61 -16.64 2.65
C ALA A 199 -17.65 -15.41 3.58
N GLU A 200 -17.18 -15.55 4.82
CA GLU A 200 -17.11 -14.42 5.75
C GLU A 200 -16.02 -13.42 5.37
N VAL A 201 -14.85 -13.89 4.91
CA VAL A 201 -13.79 -13.03 4.36
C VAL A 201 -14.31 -12.25 3.15
N ASP A 202 -15.03 -12.88 2.24
CA ASP A 202 -15.60 -12.20 1.07
C ASP A 202 -16.59 -11.10 1.46
N LYS A 203 -17.46 -11.36 2.45
CA LYS A 203 -18.38 -10.33 2.99
C LYS A 203 -17.64 -9.17 3.62
N LEU A 204 -16.63 -9.45 4.46
CA LEU A 204 -15.84 -8.42 5.11
C LEU A 204 -15.04 -7.60 4.09
N SER A 205 -14.50 -8.25 3.06
CA SER A 205 -13.81 -7.60 1.95
C SER A 205 -14.74 -6.65 1.17
N SER A 206 -15.95 -7.10 0.82
CA SER A 206 -16.96 -6.24 0.18
C SER A 206 -17.31 -5.05 1.07
N LYS A 207 -17.50 -5.27 2.37
CA LYS A 207 -17.81 -4.20 3.32
C LYS A 207 -16.65 -3.21 3.46
N ALA A 208 -15.41 -3.68 3.46
CA ALA A 208 -14.23 -2.82 3.49
C ALA A 208 -14.17 -1.93 2.23
N TYR A 209 -14.42 -2.51 1.06
CA TYR A 209 -14.48 -1.77 -0.20
C TYR A 209 -15.57 -0.68 -0.21
N ASP A 210 -16.77 -1.01 0.28
CA ASP A 210 -17.86 -0.02 0.40
C ASP A 210 -17.50 1.10 1.37
N LEU A 211 -16.89 0.78 2.51
CA LEU A 211 -16.42 1.76 3.48
C LEU A 211 -15.31 2.65 2.91
N GLU A 212 -14.36 2.10 2.14
CA GLU A 212 -13.32 2.89 1.46
C GLU A 212 -13.94 3.87 0.45
N LYS A 213 -14.96 3.43 -0.29
CA LYS A 213 -15.69 4.27 -1.25
C LYS A 213 -16.45 5.40 -0.54
N GLU A 214 -17.16 5.10 0.54
CA GLU A 214 -17.85 6.09 1.37
C GLU A 214 -16.84 7.09 1.97
N ASN A 215 -15.71 6.60 2.48
CA ASN A 215 -14.67 7.43 3.05
C ASN A 215 -14.05 8.38 1.99
N GLY A 216 -13.83 7.89 0.77
CA GLY A 216 -13.40 8.74 -0.35
C GLY A 216 -14.42 9.83 -0.70
N ARG A 217 -15.72 9.51 -0.67
CA ARG A 217 -16.81 10.48 -0.88
C ARG A 217 -16.83 11.55 0.21
N LEU A 218 -16.76 11.14 1.47
CA LEU A 218 -16.73 12.04 2.62
C LEU A 218 -15.50 12.94 2.60
N GLN A 219 -14.33 12.39 2.23
CA GLN A 219 -13.11 13.17 2.09
C GLN A 219 -13.26 14.28 1.04
N TYR A 220 -13.86 13.96 -0.12
CA TYR A 220 -14.15 14.95 -1.15
C TYR A 220 -15.13 16.04 -0.67
N GLU A 221 -16.19 15.66 0.06
CA GLU A 221 -17.11 16.64 0.66
C GLU A 221 -16.41 17.54 1.68
N LEU A 222 -15.52 16.97 2.50
CA LEU A 222 -14.76 17.69 3.50
C LEU A 222 -13.80 18.70 2.85
N ASP A 223 -13.10 18.31 1.78
CA ASP A 223 -12.23 19.21 1.03
C ASP A 223 -13.02 20.32 0.30
N LYS A 224 -14.22 20.00 -0.21
CA LYS A 224 -15.13 21.00 -0.79
C LYS A 224 -15.57 22.04 0.26
N LEU A 225 -15.95 21.59 1.46
CA LEU A 225 -16.32 22.47 2.57
C LEU A 225 -15.14 23.33 3.02
N ARG A 226 -13.94 22.77 3.15
CA ARG A 226 -12.72 23.55 3.43
C ARG A 226 -12.48 24.63 2.40
N LEU A 227 -12.65 24.33 1.11
CA LEU A 227 -12.50 25.31 0.04
C LEU A 227 -13.55 26.44 0.15
N GLN A 228 -14.77 26.09 0.56
CA GLN A 228 -15.84 27.04 0.80
C GLN A 228 -15.56 27.92 2.02
N ASP A 229 -15.03 27.36 3.10
CA ASP A 229 -14.60 28.11 4.28
C ASP A 229 -13.52 29.13 3.93
N VAL A 230 -12.50 28.75 3.15
CA VAL A 230 -11.48 29.70 2.68
C VAL A 230 -12.10 30.84 1.86
N LYS A 231 -13.07 30.54 0.98
CA LYS A 231 -13.79 31.58 0.23
C LYS A 231 -14.60 32.49 1.16
N ASN A 232 -15.30 31.92 2.14
CA ASN A 232 -16.07 32.67 3.12
C ASN A 232 -15.16 33.57 3.96
N SER A 233 -14.02 33.07 4.44
CA SER A 233 -13.02 33.88 5.15
C SER A 233 -12.52 35.04 4.28
N GLY A 234 -12.24 34.82 3.00
CA GLY A 234 -11.85 35.89 2.08
C GLY A 234 -12.95 36.90 1.76
N LEU A 235 -14.22 36.50 1.85
CA LEU A 235 -15.37 37.41 1.77
C LEU A 235 -15.52 38.22 3.06
N ILE A 236 -15.33 37.60 4.22
CA ILE A 236 -15.34 38.28 5.52
C ILE A 236 -14.23 39.33 5.57
N GLU A 237 -13.00 39.00 5.15
CA GLU A 237 -11.89 39.97 5.11
C GLU A 237 -12.19 41.15 4.17
N ARG A 238 -12.83 40.88 3.01
CA ARG A 238 -13.28 41.94 2.10
C ARG A 238 -14.39 42.81 2.71
N ALA A 239 -15.36 42.19 3.38
CA ALA A 239 -16.42 42.91 4.08
C ALA A 239 -15.83 43.81 5.18
N GLN A 240 -14.85 43.31 5.94
CA GLN A 240 -14.12 44.07 6.95
C GLN A 240 -13.40 45.27 6.35
N LYS A 241 -12.66 45.10 5.24
CA LYS A 241 -12.00 46.22 4.54
C LYS A 241 -12.98 47.27 4.05
N ILE A 242 -14.11 46.85 3.46
CA ILE A 242 -15.17 47.77 3.04
C ILE A 242 -15.77 48.51 4.23
N GLU A 243 -15.96 47.83 5.37
CA GLU A 243 -16.47 48.44 6.59
C GLU A 243 -15.49 49.48 7.15
N ASP A 244 -14.18 49.19 7.17
CA ASP A 244 -13.12 50.12 7.56
C ASP A 244 -13.02 51.32 6.61
N GLU A 245 -13.11 51.08 5.29
CA GLU A 245 -13.19 52.14 4.27
C GLU A 245 -14.45 53.00 4.44
N SER A 246 -15.60 52.39 4.73
CA SER A 246 -16.85 53.12 4.97
C SER A 246 -16.78 53.95 6.24
N LYS A 247 -16.10 53.45 7.28
CA LYS A 247 -15.86 54.16 8.53
C LYS A 247 -14.96 55.38 8.33
N THR A 248 -13.84 55.21 7.63
CA THR A 248 -12.92 56.33 7.30
C THR A 248 -13.62 57.39 6.46
N LEU A 249 -14.35 57.00 5.40
CA LEU A 249 -15.17 57.93 4.62
C LEU A 249 -16.23 58.63 5.46
N ARG A 250 -16.84 57.94 6.44
CA ARG A 250 -17.81 58.55 7.36
C ARG A 250 -17.15 59.58 8.28
N GLU A 251 -15.93 59.32 8.75
CA GLU A 251 -15.12 60.27 9.52
C GLU A 251 -14.73 61.49 8.66
N GLU A 252 -14.34 61.28 7.39
CA GLU A 252 -14.09 62.35 6.42
C GLU A 252 -15.34 63.19 6.12
N VAL A 253 -16.51 62.56 5.96
CA VAL A 253 -17.78 63.27 5.79
C VAL A 253 -18.13 64.07 7.04
N ASN A 254 -17.91 63.53 8.23
CA ASN A 254 -18.16 64.25 9.48
C ASN A 254 -17.24 65.47 9.62
N THR A 255 -15.95 65.33 9.32
CA THR A 255 -15.01 66.46 9.33
C THR A 255 -15.36 67.50 8.26
N ALA A 256 -15.74 67.08 7.05
CA ALA A 256 -16.25 67.98 6.03
C ALA A 256 -17.52 68.71 6.49
N ASN A 257 -18.46 68.01 7.14
CA ASN A 257 -19.66 68.62 7.70
C ASN A 257 -19.34 69.61 8.85
N GLU A 258 -18.36 69.33 9.69
CA GLU A 258 -17.88 70.29 10.70
C GLU A 258 -17.26 71.53 10.06
N ILE A 259 -16.48 71.37 8.99
CA ILE A 259 -15.94 72.49 8.21
C ILE A 259 -17.07 73.30 7.59
N ILE A 260 -18.06 72.65 6.98
CA ILE A 260 -19.26 73.32 6.42
C ILE A 260 -20.01 74.07 7.52
N ARG A 261 -20.14 73.49 8.71
CA ARG A 261 -20.81 74.13 9.86
C ARG A 261 -20.06 75.37 10.32
N LYS A 262 -18.72 75.30 10.44
CA LYS A 262 -17.88 76.47 10.74
C LYS A 262 -18.01 77.56 9.69
N TYR A 263 -17.95 77.21 8.40
CA TYR A 263 -18.17 78.18 7.33
C TYR A 263 -19.59 78.76 7.34
N SER A 264 -20.60 77.95 7.67
CA SER A 264 -21.98 78.44 7.81
C SER A 264 -22.14 79.40 8.98
N GLU A 265 -21.47 79.14 10.11
CA GLU A 265 -21.42 80.04 11.27
C GLU A 265 -20.65 81.33 10.95
N GLU A 266 -19.53 81.25 10.24
CA GLU A 266 -18.78 82.43 9.76
C GLU A 266 -19.63 83.28 8.80
N ILE A 267 -20.37 82.65 7.87
CA ILE A 267 -21.30 83.35 6.97
C ILE A 267 -22.43 84.02 7.77
N ALA A 268 -22.97 83.36 8.80
CA ALA A 268 -24.00 83.94 9.65
C ALA A 268 -23.47 85.13 10.47
N GLN A 269 -22.24 85.05 10.98
CA GLN A 269 -21.57 86.16 11.66
C GLN A 269 -21.29 87.32 10.70
N MET A 270 -20.81 87.05 9.49
CA MET A 270 -20.62 88.08 8.46
C MET A 270 -21.94 88.75 8.08
N LYS A 271 -23.04 87.99 7.93
CA LYS A 271 -24.38 88.55 7.69
C LYS A 271 -24.83 89.47 8.82
N SER A 272 -24.70 89.02 10.07
CA SER A 272 -25.04 89.84 11.25
C SER A 272 -24.20 91.12 11.34
N ALA A 273 -22.90 91.02 11.04
CA ALA A 273 -22.03 92.19 10.97
C ALA A 273 -22.42 93.15 9.82
N MET A 274 -22.87 92.61 8.68
CA MET A 274 -23.33 93.39 7.54
C MET A 274 -24.65 94.11 7.86
N ASP A 275 -25.61 93.42 8.46
CA ASP A 275 -26.90 93.98 8.90
C ASP A 275 -26.68 95.11 9.92
N GLY A 276 -25.78 94.91 10.91
CA GLY A 276 -25.41 95.95 11.87
C GLY A 276 -24.75 97.19 11.23
N ASN A 277 -23.98 96.99 10.16
CA ASN A 277 -23.36 98.09 9.41
C ASN A 277 -24.39 98.83 8.54
N GLU A 278 -25.40 98.13 8.04
CA GLU A 278 -26.52 98.70 7.27
C GLU A 278 -27.46 99.54 8.16
N GLU A 279 -27.68 99.10 9.41
CA GLU A 279 -28.37 99.87 10.45
C GLU A 279 -27.62 101.19 10.77
N ALA A 280 -26.30 101.11 10.99
CA ALA A 280 -25.45 102.29 11.22
C ALA A 280 -25.47 103.27 10.04
N SER A 281 -25.57 102.76 8.80
CA SER A 281 -25.71 103.60 7.61
C SER A 281 -27.08 104.30 7.53
N LYS A 282 -28.16 103.71 8.07
CA LYS A 282 -29.48 104.37 8.14
C LYS A 282 -29.49 105.50 9.16
N ASP A 283 -28.88 105.29 10.34
CA ASP A 283 -28.77 106.33 11.38
C ASP A 283 -27.93 107.54 10.94
N LEU A 284 -26.85 107.28 10.19
CA LEU A 284 -26.06 108.33 9.55
C LEU A 284 -26.87 109.15 8.53
N ARG A 285 -27.78 108.52 7.77
CA ARG A 285 -28.66 109.23 6.81
C ARG A 285 -29.68 110.13 7.52
N VAL A 286 -30.22 109.69 8.66
CA VAL A 286 -31.15 110.50 9.47
C VAL A 286 -30.43 111.71 10.07
N SER A 287 -29.23 111.51 10.62
CA SER A 287 -28.41 112.60 11.16
C SER A 287 -28.00 113.61 10.08
N ASN A 288 -27.64 113.15 8.87
CA ASN A 288 -27.31 114.03 7.74
C ASN A 288 -28.50 114.89 7.29
N LYS A 289 -29.73 114.36 7.31
CA LYS A 289 -30.94 115.16 7.01
C LYS A 289 -31.16 116.27 8.03
N LYS A 290 -30.86 116.01 9.31
CA LYS A 290 -30.99 116.99 10.40
C LYS A 290 -30.01 118.15 10.24
N TYR A 291 -28.73 117.85 9.97
CA TYR A 291 -27.72 118.88 9.69
C TYR A 291 -28.00 119.69 8.42
N LYS A 292 -28.61 119.07 7.39
CA LYS A 292 -29.03 119.78 6.18
C LYS A 292 -30.09 120.86 6.46
N SER A 293 -31.05 120.56 7.35
CA SER A 293 -32.08 121.51 7.79
C SER A 293 -31.50 122.68 8.58
N GLU A 294 -30.54 122.44 9.48
CA GLU A 294 -29.89 123.49 10.27
C GLU A 294 -29.05 124.45 9.42
N ILE A 295 -28.38 123.95 8.39
CA ILE A 295 -27.63 124.78 7.43
C ILE A 295 -28.56 125.71 6.64
N GLU A 296 -29.77 125.25 6.32
CA GLU A 296 -30.74 126.02 5.53
C GLU A 296 -31.36 127.16 6.34
N ASP A 297 -31.58 126.96 7.64
CA ASP A 297 -32.03 128.00 8.58
C ASP A 297 -30.92 129.03 8.89
N LEU A 298 -29.67 128.58 9.00
CA LEU A 298 -28.52 129.49 9.16
C LEU A 298 -28.32 130.37 7.91
N LYS A 299 -28.50 129.82 6.70
CA LYS A 299 -28.47 130.60 5.45
C LYS A 299 -29.51 131.72 5.42
N LYS A 300 -30.73 131.49 5.92
CA LYS A 300 -31.76 132.55 6.02
C LYS A 300 -31.36 133.65 6.99
N LYS A 301 -30.75 133.32 8.14
CA LYS A 301 -30.25 134.30 9.12
C LYS A 301 -29.11 135.17 8.56
N VAL A 302 -28.17 134.57 7.83
CA VAL A 302 -27.06 135.30 7.21
C VAL A 302 -27.56 136.29 6.16
N LYS A 303 -28.51 135.89 5.30
CA LYS A 303 -29.09 136.75 4.27
C LYS A 303 -29.81 137.98 4.85
N GLY A 304 -30.50 137.83 5.98
CA GLY A 304 -31.14 138.94 6.70
C GLY A 304 -30.15 139.90 7.38
N MET A 305 -28.97 139.42 7.77
CA MET A 305 -27.90 140.25 8.32
C MET A 305 -27.18 141.06 7.22
N GLU A 306 -26.95 140.46 6.05
CA GLU A 306 -26.32 141.14 4.90
C GLU A 306 -27.15 142.33 4.40
N GLU A 307 -28.48 142.21 4.36
CA GLU A 307 -29.38 143.31 3.96
C GLU A 307 -29.37 144.48 4.96
N LYS A 308 -29.22 144.18 6.27
CA LYS A 308 -29.04 145.21 7.32
C LYS A 308 -27.71 145.95 7.18
N THR A 309 -26.62 145.24 6.88
CA THR A 309 -25.29 145.85 6.69
C THR A 309 -25.24 146.73 5.44
N LYS A 310 -26.00 146.40 4.39
CA LYS A 310 -26.06 147.21 3.16
C LYS A 310 -26.74 148.56 3.38
N ARG A 311 -27.85 148.60 4.12
CA ARG A 311 -28.55 149.85 4.49
C ARG A 311 -27.69 150.77 5.36
N MET A 312 -26.95 150.22 6.33
CA MET A 312 -26.05 151.02 7.17
C MET A 312 -24.86 151.61 6.39
N LYS A 313 -24.36 150.92 5.36
CA LYS A 313 -23.28 151.45 4.49
C LYS A 313 -23.74 152.59 3.57
N GLU A 314 -25.00 152.60 3.16
CA GLU A 314 -25.57 153.68 2.34
C GLU A 314 -25.83 154.95 3.17
N ASP A 315 -26.29 154.79 4.41
CA ASP A 315 -26.52 155.91 5.34
C ASP A 315 -25.22 156.60 5.78
N LEU A 316 -24.15 155.82 5.99
CA LEU A 316 -22.84 156.37 6.35
C LEU A 316 -22.25 157.24 5.23
N ARG A 317 -22.38 156.79 3.97
CA ARG A 317 -21.92 157.54 2.78
C ARG A 317 -22.67 158.84 2.58
N ALA A 318 -23.97 158.88 2.88
CA ALA A 318 -24.76 160.10 2.81
C ALA A 318 -24.32 161.15 3.85
N LYS A 319 -23.92 160.72 5.06
CA LYS A 319 -23.39 161.62 6.10
C LYS A 319 -21.97 162.09 5.81
N GLU A 320 -21.10 161.23 5.28
CA GLU A 320 -19.74 161.60 4.88
C GLU A 320 -19.71 162.62 3.73
N ALA A 321 -20.64 162.53 2.77
CA ALA A 321 -20.75 163.51 1.69
C ALA A 321 -21.17 164.91 2.20
N ARG A 322 -22.08 164.95 3.19
CA ARG A 322 -22.56 166.21 3.79
C ARG A 322 -21.47 166.92 4.61
N ILE A 323 -20.60 166.17 5.27
CA ILE A 323 -19.45 166.72 6.01
C ILE A 323 -18.45 167.36 5.03
N LYS A 324 -18.16 166.72 3.89
CA LYS A 324 -17.25 167.26 2.88
C LYS A 324 -17.76 168.54 2.20
N GLU A 325 -19.08 168.70 2.02
CA GLU A 325 -19.66 169.96 1.52
C GLU A 325 -19.48 171.12 2.50
N LEU A 326 -19.73 170.87 3.80
CA LEU A 326 -19.58 171.88 4.85
C LEU A 326 -18.10 172.28 5.08
N GLU A 327 -17.16 171.36 4.89
CA GLU A 327 -15.72 171.65 4.94
C GLU A 327 -15.25 172.49 3.73
N ALA A 328 -15.78 172.23 2.53
CA ALA A 328 -15.43 172.98 1.33
C ALA A 328 -15.98 174.42 1.34
N GLU A 329 -17.17 174.62 1.90
CA GLU A 329 -17.80 175.94 2.02
C GLU A 329 -17.06 176.83 3.05
N ASN A 330 -16.61 176.23 4.15
CA ASN A 330 -15.83 176.91 5.19
C ASN A 330 -14.45 177.36 4.68
N ILE A 331 -13.77 176.52 3.87
CA ILE A 331 -12.48 176.88 3.24
C ILE A 331 -12.64 178.00 2.18
N GLY A 332 -13.76 178.02 1.47
CA GLY A 332 -14.06 179.03 0.46
C GLY A 332 -14.34 180.43 1.03
N LEU A 333 -14.94 180.51 2.22
CA LEU A 333 -15.22 181.77 2.91
C LEU A 333 -13.96 182.34 3.58
N VAL A 334 -13.12 181.49 4.19
CA VAL A 334 -11.84 181.90 4.81
C VAL A 334 -10.88 182.49 3.76
N LYS A 335 -10.78 181.88 2.57
CA LYS A 335 -9.95 182.41 1.47
C LYS A 335 -10.44 183.74 0.87
N LYS A 336 -11.74 184.04 0.95
CA LYS A 336 -12.27 185.36 0.55
C LYS A 336 -12.01 186.43 1.62
N LEU A 337 -11.94 186.04 2.89
CA LEU A 337 -11.60 186.92 4.02
C LEU A 337 -10.13 187.38 3.97
N GLU A 338 -9.20 186.46 3.68
CA GLU A 338 -7.75 186.76 3.64
C GLU A 338 -7.32 187.58 2.41
N ASN A 339 -8.00 187.42 1.27
CA ASN A 339 -7.59 188.07 0.03
C ASN A 339 -8.03 189.54 -0.07
N ALA A 340 -9.02 189.97 0.71
CA ALA A 340 -9.36 191.39 0.84
C ALA A 340 -8.47 192.11 1.88
N GLN A 341 -7.96 191.39 2.89
CA GLN A 341 -7.04 191.93 3.89
C GLN A 341 -5.58 192.04 3.42
N ASN A 342 -5.15 191.17 2.48
CA ASN A 342 -3.78 191.19 1.95
C ASN A 342 -3.55 192.17 0.80
N VAL A 343 -4.60 192.82 0.27
CA VAL A 343 -4.45 194.05 -0.54
C VAL A 343 -4.23 195.27 0.36
N TYR A 344 -3.19 195.17 1.18
CA TYR A 344 -2.11 196.11 0.93
C TYR A 344 -2.59 197.55 1.17
N SER A 345 -2.92 197.94 2.40
CA SER A 345 -1.96 198.00 3.53
C SER A 345 -0.54 198.50 3.16
N HIS A 346 -0.31 198.87 1.91
CA HIS A 346 0.83 199.55 1.33
C HIS A 346 0.42 200.92 0.75
N PHE A 347 -0.87 201.32 0.87
CA PHE A 347 -1.30 202.69 0.54
C PHE A 347 -1.89 203.53 1.69
N TYR A 348 -2.62 203.01 2.70
CA TYR A 348 -3.15 203.88 3.77
C TYR A 348 -3.25 203.19 5.14
N SER A 349 -2.47 203.71 6.09
CA SER A 349 -2.27 203.18 7.44
C SER A 349 -3.16 203.85 8.48
N LYS A 350 -3.92 203.09 9.26
CA LYS A 350 -4.30 203.50 10.62
C LYS A 350 -4.70 202.32 11.51
N ASN A 351 -3.95 202.25 12.61
CA ASN A 351 -4.13 201.45 13.81
C ASN A 351 -5.58 201.28 14.26
N ILE A 352 -5.87 200.10 14.78
CA ILE A 352 -6.47 199.83 16.12
C ILE A 352 -6.79 198.33 16.11
N GLU A 353 -6.10 197.53 16.94
CA GLU A 353 -6.49 196.16 17.20
C GLU A 353 -6.64 195.95 18.70
N ASN A 354 -7.86 195.57 19.09
CA ASN A 354 -8.18 195.07 20.41
C ASN A 354 -9.40 194.15 20.33
N ALA A 355 -9.21 192.98 20.92
CA ALA A 355 -10.10 192.32 21.89
C ALA A 355 -11.32 191.50 21.45
N THR A 356 -11.47 190.43 22.25
CA THR A 356 -12.71 189.77 22.72
C THR A 356 -13.44 188.86 21.72
N SER A 357 -14.08 187.73 22.06
CA SER A 357 -14.40 187.04 23.33
C SER A 357 -15.36 185.87 23.04
N MET A 358 -15.49 184.92 23.98
CA MET A 358 -16.74 184.22 24.38
C MET A 358 -17.38 183.20 23.40
N ASN A 359 -18.28 182.28 23.78
CA ASN A 359 -18.54 181.36 24.91
C ASN A 359 -19.95 180.73 24.65
N TYR A 360 -20.28 179.62 25.32
CA TYR A 360 -21.61 178.96 25.48
C TYR A 360 -22.22 178.22 24.27
N SER A 361 -23.13 177.24 24.41
CA SER A 361 -23.42 176.14 25.36
C SER A 361 -24.57 175.28 24.80
N ASP A 362 -24.71 174.09 25.39
CA ASP A 362 -25.94 173.34 25.70
C ASP A 362 -26.72 172.50 24.66
N ASN A 363 -27.02 171.29 25.19
CA ASN A 363 -28.19 170.44 25.02
C ASN A 363 -28.34 169.67 23.68
N GLU A 364 -28.74 168.39 23.63
CA GLU A 364 -29.25 167.42 24.61
C GLU A 364 -29.36 166.05 23.86
N SER A 365 -29.76 165.00 24.60
CA SER A 365 -30.45 163.77 24.13
C SER A 365 -29.55 162.53 23.83
N ILE A 366 -29.50 161.45 24.62
CA ILE A 366 -30.52 160.50 25.17
C ILE A 366 -30.57 159.16 24.38
N PHE A 367 -30.68 158.09 25.18
CA PHE A 367 -30.83 156.63 24.94
C PHE A 367 -29.57 155.81 24.60
N SER A 368 -29.22 154.66 25.22
CA SER A 368 -29.52 153.94 26.48
C SER A 368 -29.51 152.42 26.19
N ILE A 369 -29.08 151.66 27.21
CA ILE A 369 -29.50 150.29 27.55
C ILE A 369 -28.84 149.14 26.76
N ALA A 370 -27.97 148.41 27.46
CA ALA A 370 -27.88 146.95 27.36
C ALA A 370 -27.80 146.35 28.79
N PRO A 371 -28.88 145.73 29.27
CA PRO A 371 -28.83 144.70 30.28
C PRO A 371 -29.41 143.35 29.78
N GLU A 372 -28.84 142.30 30.37
CA GLU A 372 -29.42 141.00 30.77
C GLU A 372 -30.52 140.32 29.93
N SER A 373 -30.28 139.05 29.56
CA SER A 373 -30.80 137.87 30.28
C SER A 373 -30.65 136.54 29.50
N SER A 374 -30.38 135.47 30.25
CA SER A 374 -30.35 134.02 29.93
C SER A 374 -31.79 133.45 29.75
N PRO A 375 -32.10 132.13 29.56
CA PRO A 375 -31.28 130.89 29.55
C PRO A 375 -31.67 129.84 28.44
N HIS A 376 -31.09 128.63 28.56
CA HIS A 376 -31.38 127.34 27.86
C HIS A 376 -30.74 127.05 26.50
#